data_AF-A0A957HL60-F1
#
_entry.id   AF-A0A957HL60-F1
#
_cell.length_a   1.000
_cell.length_b   1.000
_cell.length_c   1.000
_cell.angle_alpha   90.00
_cell.angle_beta   90.00
_cell.angle_gamma   90.00
#
_symmetry.space_group_name_H-M   'P 1'
#
loop_
_entity.id
_entity.type
_entity.pdbx_description
1 polymer ?
#
loop_
_entity_poly.entity_id
_entity_poly.type
_entity_poly.pdbx_seq_one_letter_code
_entity_poly.pdbx_strand_id
1 'polypeptide(L)'
;MNPALNRIAQTLAADLGFQLEAVFLFGSQTSEQLPTAVSDTNLLLITSPDASMQAIRQSFFPLWQANHTLLKRGPLVATRQALKRHLAFNPQLALHLLQHGKQLAGNPVPTDLFQTRINPYELYAHLADQLMLASAALNEGSPPEAQQQLNRLFRQVTRKPAGGTTAVTQFNTVQQALTAVLHKLPAAQVWHKAAEAGPTSRAIPGLQAIYTENKRSIFVFNQLTPQQIGQIKWQTLAQNLPDSDASLHITTVAQFCLMALYDKALDLRFNKYSHKWGINFLAKLAPTGHQILRQAARVPSHILLDALPHSTLTAANANDDTLHKLIHDFQNKMLNIQLENELLFRLGLIPAKFVPPEPLPERDVPAPARLDAIFQHLEWWSDFYQTALQAPT
;
A
#
# COMPACT_ATOMS: atom_id res chain seq x y z
N MET A 1 5.17 1.57 -27.06
CA MET A 1 5.41 0.50 -26.06
C MET A 1 6.90 0.12 -26.11
N ASN A 2 7.57 -0.04 -24.96
CA ASN A 2 9.02 -0.26 -24.91
C ASN A 2 9.38 -1.68 -25.44
N PRO A 3 10.19 -1.81 -26.52
CA PRO A 3 10.57 -3.11 -27.09
C PRO A 3 11.25 -4.05 -26.10
N ALA A 4 12.00 -3.51 -25.13
CA ALA A 4 12.64 -4.31 -24.09
C ALA A 4 11.63 -5.04 -23.21
N LEU A 5 10.49 -4.42 -22.88
CA LEU A 5 9.44 -5.04 -22.06
C LEU A 5 8.75 -6.19 -22.79
N ASN A 6 8.52 -6.04 -24.09
CA ASN A 6 7.98 -7.13 -24.91
C ASN A 6 8.96 -8.29 -24.95
N ARG A 7 10.26 -8.01 -25.14
CA ARG A 7 11.29 -9.06 -25.15
C ARG A 7 11.35 -9.79 -23.81
N ILE A 8 11.36 -9.06 -22.69
CA ILE A 8 11.32 -9.63 -21.34
C ILE A 8 10.10 -10.54 -21.17
N ALA A 9 8.89 -10.04 -21.50
CA ALA A 9 7.67 -10.81 -21.35
C ALA A 9 7.64 -12.08 -22.22
N GLN A 10 8.14 -12.00 -23.45
CA GLN A 10 8.21 -13.14 -24.36
C GLN A 10 9.27 -14.16 -23.93
N THR A 11 10.42 -13.72 -23.43
CA THR A 11 11.43 -14.63 -22.87
C THR A 11 10.88 -15.36 -21.64
N LEU A 12 10.22 -14.66 -20.72
CA LEU A 12 9.58 -15.29 -19.56
C LEU A 12 8.53 -16.32 -19.99
N ALA A 13 7.71 -16.01 -20.98
CA ALA A 13 6.70 -16.93 -21.49
C ALA A 13 7.31 -18.17 -22.18
N ALA A 14 8.40 -18.00 -22.92
CA ALA A 14 9.11 -19.10 -23.56
C ALA A 14 9.80 -20.02 -22.53
N ASP A 15 10.50 -19.44 -21.55
CA ASP A 15 11.27 -20.19 -20.56
C ASP A 15 10.39 -20.95 -19.57
N LEU A 16 9.30 -20.31 -19.10
CA LEU A 16 8.43 -20.88 -18.07
C LEU A 16 7.34 -21.79 -18.64
N GLY A 17 7.01 -21.65 -19.93
CA GLY A 17 6.03 -22.48 -20.62
C GLY A 17 4.71 -22.58 -19.86
N PHE A 18 4.30 -23.80 -19.52
CA PHE A 18 3.02 -24.06 -18.83
C PHE A 18 2.95 -23.48 -17.40
N GLN A 19 4.09 -23.14 -16.78
CA GLN A 19 4.10 -22.54 -15.44
C GLN A 19 3.64 -21.08 -15.45
N LEU A 20 3.67 -20.41 -16.61
CA LEU A 20 3.26 -19.03 -16.77
C LEU A 20 1.98 -18.95 -17.60
N GLU A 21 0.92 -18.43 -16.99
CA GLU A 21 -0.34 -18.23 -17.68
C GLU A 21 -0.36 -16.91 -18.44
N ALA A 22 0.10 -15.82 -17.80
CA ALA A 22 0.09 -14.49 -18.39
C ALA A 22 1.10 -13.53 -17.76
N VAL A 23 1.55 -12.55 -18.55
CA VAL A 23 2.38 -11.43 -18.09
C VAL A 23 1.61 -10.13 -18.30
N PHE A 24 1.47 -9.32 -17.25
CA PHE A 24 0.85 -8.02 -17.28
C PHE A 24 1.84 -6.91 -16.98
N LEU A 25 1.75 -5.81 -17.72
CA LEU A 25 2.32 -4.52 -17.36
C LEU A 25 1.26 -3.69 -16.65
N PHE A 26 1.65 -2.98 -15.62
CA PHE A 26 0.81 -1.97 -14.97
C PHE A 26 1.66 -0.84 -14.39
N GLY A 27 1.00 0.27 -14.05
CA GLY A 27 1.67 1.44 -13.48
C GLY A 27 1.68 2.61 -14.44
N SER A 28 2.57 3.56 -14.18
CA SER A 28 2.66 4.79 -14.97
C SER A 28 3.15 4.57 -16.41
N GLN A 29 3.70 3.39 -16.76
CA GLN A 29 4.11 3.07 -18.14
C GLN A 29 3.00 2.54 -19.04
N THR A 30 1.87 2.09 -18.49
CA THR A 30 0.72 1.66 -19.31
C THR A 30 -0.21 2.79 -19.69
N SER A 31 -0.22 3.87 -18.89
CA SER A 31 -0.81 5.13 -19.30
C SER A 31 0.08 5.73 -20.39
N GLU A 32 -0.38 5.71 -21.64
CA GLU A 32 0.34 6.21 -22.84
C GLU A 32 0.71 7.70 -22.77
N GLN A 33 0.46 8.37 -21.65
CA GLN A 33 0.40 9.82 -21.57
C GLN A 33 1.66 10.51 -21.06
N LEU A 34 2.71 9.87 -20.50
CA LEU A 34 4.04 10.50 -20.30
C LEU A 34 5.06 9.52 -19.66
N PRO A 35 5.88 8.79 -20.43
CA PRO A 35 7.05 8.10 -19.89
C PRO A 35 8.09 9.16 -19.45
N THR A 36 8.36 9.25 -18.15
CA THR A 36 9.54 9.97 -17.63
C THR A 36 10.56 8.97 -17.11
N ALA A 37 11.82 9.38 -16.94
CA ALA A 37 12.90 8.57 -16.36
C ALA A 37 12.61 7.98 -14.95
N VAL A 38 11.48 8.36 -14.34
CA VAL A 38 11.03 7.93 -13.00
C VAL A 38 9.81 7.00 -13.06
N SER A 39 9.33 6.60 -14.25
CA SER A 39 8.15 5.74 -14.38
C SER A 39 8.48 4.30 -14.03
N ASP A 40 8.03 3.83 -12.87
CA ASP A 40 8.27 2.46 -12.41
C ASP A 40 7.57 1.46 -13.34
N THR A 41 8.34 0.57 -13.96
CA THR A 41 7.81 -0.59 -14.67
C THR A 41 7.38 -1.61 -13.62
N ASN A 42 6.08 -1.88 -13.53
CA ASN A 42 5.56 -2.95 -12.68
C ASN A 42 5.03 -4.09 -13.56
N LEU A 43 5.54 -5.28 -13.31
CA LEU A 43 5.10 -6.51 -13.96
C LEU A 43 4.29 -7.35 -12.98
N LEU A 44 3.28 -8.05 -13.49
CA LEU A 44 2.51 -9.06 -12.77
C LEU A 44 2.59 -10.36 -13.58
N LEU A 45 3.07 -11.42 -12.94
CA LEU A 45 3.11 -12.78 -13.45
C LEU A 45 1.94 -13.55 -12.87
N ILE A 46 1.06 -14.04 -13.74
CA ILE A 46 0.01 -14.99 -13.36
C ILE A 46 0.54 -16.39 -13.67
N THR A 47 0.63 -17.24 -12.66
CA THR A 47 1.28 -18.55 -12.75
C THR A 47 0.29 -19.68 -12.50
N SER A 48 0.66 -20.88 -12.98
CA SER A 48 -0.03 -22.11 -12.57
C SER A 48 0.16 -22.37 -11.06
N PRO A 49 -0.72 -23.14 -10.41
CA PRO A 49 -0.55 -23.55 -9.01
C PRO A 49 0.77 -24.29 -8.75
N ASP A 50 1.24 -25.07 -9.73
CA ASP A 50 2.46 -25.88 -9.61
C ASP A 50 3.74 -25.13 -10.05
N ALA A 51 3.65 -23.81 -10.26
CA ALA A 51 4.80 -23.03 -10.72
C ALA A 51 5.89 -22.95 -9.64
N SER A 52 7.13 -23.24 -10.04
CA SER A 52 8.28 -23.19 -9.14
C SER A 52 8.84 -21.76 -9.07
N MET A 53 8.93 -21.21 -7.86
CA MET A 53 9.60 -19.92 -7.66
C MET A 53 11.08 -19.95 -8.04
N GLN A 54 11.74 -21.11 -7.92
CA GLN A 54 13.11 -21.28 -8.38
C GLN A 54 13.21 -21.20 -9.91
N ALA A 55 12.28 -21.81 -10.65
CA ALA A 55 12.23 -21.71 -12.11
C ALA A 55 11.96 -20.27 -12.57
N ILE A 56 11.00 -19.59 -11.93
CA ILE A 56 10.70 -18.16 -12.18
C ILE A 56 11.94 -17.31 -11.94
N ARG A 57 12.68 -17.57 -10.84
CA ARG A 57 13.93 -16.87 -10.55
C ARG A 57 15.00 -17.11 -11.61
N GLN A 58 15.21 -18.36 -12.02
CA GLN A 58 16.23 -18.72 -13.01
C GLN A 58 15.99 -18.01 -14.35
N SER A 59 14.72 -17.85 -14.76
CA SER A 59 14.38 -17.10 -15.98
C SER A 59 14.41 -15.57 -15.77
N PHE A 60 13.85 -15.06 -14.66
CA PHE A 60 13.71 -13.62 -14.46
C PHE A 60 15.00 -12.90 -14.04
N PHE A 61 15.82 -13.50 -13.19
CA PHE A 61 16.97 -12.82 -12.60
C PHE A 61 18.00 -12.31 -13.65
N PRO A 62 18.37 -13.09 -14.69
CA PRO A 62 19.25 -12.59 -15.75
C PRO A 62 18.63 -11.41 -16.52
N LEU A 63 17.31 -11.45 -16.77
CA LEU A 63 16.59 -10.37 -17.43
C LEU A 63 16.58 -9.11 -16.57
N TRP A 64 16.39 -9.26 -15.26
CA TRP A 64 16.44 -8.16 -14.31
C TRP A 64 17.83 -7.52 -14.25
N GLN A 65 18.91 -8.32 -14.15
CA GLN A 65 20.28 -7.79 -14.14
C GLN A 65 20.58 -6.97 -15.39
N ALA A 66 20.21 -7.49 -16.57
CA ALA A 66 20.43 -6.82 -17.86
C ALA A 66 19.58 -5.54 -18.02
N ASN A 67 18.47 -5.42 -17.30
CA ASN A 67 17.50 -4.33 -17.46
C ASN A 67 17.18 -3.60 -16.15
N HIS A 68 18.08 -3.60 -15.16
CA HIS A 68 17.79 -3.12 -13.80
C HIS A 68 17.38 -1.63 -13.73
N THR A 69 17.82 -0.82 -14.69
CA THR A 69 17.41 0.59 -14.82
C THR A 69 15.94 0.74 -15.23
N LEU A 70 15.42 -0.22 -16.02
CA LEU A 70 14.03 -0.30 -16.44
C LEU A 70 13.18 -1.02 -15.38
N LEU A 71 13.65 -2.19 -14.93
CA LEU A 71 13.02 -3.03 -13.93
C LEU A 71 13.58 -2.72 -12.53
N LYS A 72 13.17 -1.60 -11.94
CA LYS A 72 13.60 -1.23 -10.58
C LYS A 72 13.19 -2.24 -9.49
N ARG A 73 12.24 -3.12 -9.79
CA ARG A 73 11.72 -4.14 -8.88
C ARG A 73 11.44 -5.44 -9.59
N GLY A 74 11.48 -6.54 -8.85
CA GLY A 74 10.86 -7.81 -9.26
C GLY A 74 9.35 -7.70 -9.50
N PRO A 75 8.78 -8.60 -10.30
CA PRO A 75 7.35 -8.67 -10.61
C PRO A 75 6.54 -9.10 -9.39
N LEU A 76 5.26 -8.75 -9.41
CA LEU A 76 4.27 -9.44 -8.59
C LEU A 76 4.11 -10.86 -9.15
N VAL A 77 4.00 -11.86 -8.29
CA VAL A 77 3.80 -13.27 -8.69
C VAL A 77 2.58 -13.82 -7.96
N ALA A 78 1.64 -14.39 -8.71
CA ALA A 78 0.43 -14.92 -8.12
C ALA A 78 -0.22 -16.01 -8.97
N THR A 79 -0.84 -16.99 -8.33
CA THR A 79 -1.90 -17.78 -8.97
C THR A 79 -3.14 -16.90 -9.17
N ARG A 80 -4.08 -17.31 -10.04
CA ARG A 80 -5.35 -16.58 -10.21
C ARG A 80 -6.12 -16.42 -8.90
N GLN A 81 -6.14 -17.46 -8.05
CA GLN A 81 -6.85 -17.44 -6.78
C GLN A 81 -6.20 -16.45 -5.80
N ALA A 82 -4.87 -16.53 -5.64
CA ALA A 82 -4.13 -15.62 -4.77
C ALA A 82 -4.28 -14.16 -5.24
N LEU A 83 -4.25 -13.93 -6.55
CA LEU A 83 -4.50 -12.60 -7.14
C LEU A 83 -5.90 -12.10 -6.81
N LYS A 84 -6.95 -12.88 -7.03
CA LYS A 84 -8.34 -12.48 -6.72
C LYS A 84 -8.51 -12.08 -5.25
N ARG A 85 -7.95 -12.87 -4.32
CA ARG A 85 -7.96 -12.52 -2.88
C ARG A 85 -7.19 -11.22 -2.64
N HIS A 86 -5.99 -11.08 -3.19
CA HIS A 86 -5.18 -9.87 -3.03
C HIS A 86 -5.90 -8.61 -3.52
N LEU A 87 -6.56 -8.67 -4.67
CA LEU A 87 -7.33 -7.56 -5.23
C LEU A 87 -8.57 -7.24 -4.41
N ALA A 88 -9.20 -8.24 -3.77
CA ALA A 88 -10.29 -8.01 -2.83
C ALA A 88 -9.80 -7.23 -1.60
N PHE A 89 -8.60 -7.48 -1.10
CA PHE A 89 -8.00 -6.73 0.02
C PHE A 89 -7.46 -5.35 -0.38
N ASN A 90 -7.07 -5.20 -1.66
CA ASN A 90 -6.40 -4.02 -2.23
C ASN A 90 -7.19 -3.45 -3.44
N PRO A 91 -8.31 -2.75 -3.18
CA PRO A 91 -9.24 -2.33 -4.22
C PRO A 91 -8.65 -1.25 -5.14
N GLN A 92 -7.68 -0.48 -4.64
CA GLN A 92 -6.91 0.47 -5.43
C GLN A 92 -6.08 -0.24 -6.51
N LEU A 93 -5.36 -1.31 -6.16
CA LEU A 93 -4.59 -2.09 -7.13
C LEU A 93 -5.53 -2.74 -8.15
N ALA A 94 -6.69 -3.25 -7.70
CA ALA A 94 -7.71 -3.80 -8.58
C ALA A 94 -8.20 -2.78 -9.61
N LEU A 95 -8.57 -1.57 -9.16
CA LEU A 95 -8.98 -0.48 -10.04
C LEU A 95 -7.87 -0.11 -11.03
N HIS A 96 -6.64 -0.03 -10.54
CA HIS A 96 -5.49 0.34 -11.36
C HIS A 96 -5.18 -0.71 -12.44
N LEU A 97 -5.22 -2.00 -12.10
CA LEU A 97 -5.08 -3.09 -13.07
C LEU A 97 -6.26 -3.14 -14.06
N LEU A 98 -7.48 -2.85 -13.61
CA LEU A 98 -8.65 -2.81 -14.49
C LEU A 98 -8.57 -1.67 -15.51
N GLN A 99 -8.12 -0.48 -15.10
CA GLN A 99 -8.05 0.70 -15.96
C GLN A 99 -6.80 0.75 -16.84
N HIS A 100 -5.70 0.19 -16.33
CA HIS A 100 -4.37 0.42 -16.89
C HIS A 100 -3.56 -0.86 -17.04
N GLY A 101 -4.07 -2.03 -16.69
CA GLY A 101 -3.39 -3.30 -16.91
C GLY A 101 -3.30 -3.61 -18.41
N LYS A 102 -2.12 -4.01 -18.87
CA LYS A 102 -1.90 -4.43 -20.26
C LYS A 102 -1.23 -5.80 -20.29
N GLN A 103 -1.90 -6.77 -20.90
CA GLN A 103 -1.29 -8.08 -21.13
C GLN A 103 -0.17 -7.96 -22.17
N LEU A 104 1.01 -8.48 -21.84
CA LEU A 104 2.19 -8.48 -22.71
C LEU A 104 2.46 -9.86 -23.34
N ALA A 105 2.14 -10.94 -22.62
CA ALA A 105 2.37 -12.32 -23.06
C ALA A 105 1.43 -13.32 -22.36
N GLY A 106 1.44 -14.57 -22.84
CA GLY A 106 0.64 -15.68 -22.32
C GLY A 106 -0.77 -15.77 -22.91
N ASN A 107 -1.58 -16.68 -22.35
CA ASN A 107 -2.94 -16.93 -22.82
C ASN A 107 -3.88 -15.79 -22.46
N PRO A 108 -4.85 -15.43 -23.33
CA PRO A 108 -5.86 -14.43 -22.98
C PRO A 108 -6.57 -14.78 -21.67
N VAL A 109 -6.56 -13.85 -20.72
CA VAL A 109 -7.28 -14.01 -19.45
C VAL A 109 -8.68 -13.35 -19.53
N PRO A 110 -9.64 -13.78 -18.70
CA PRO A 110 -10.96 -13.17 -18.66
C PRO A 110 -10.92 -11.65 -18.41
N THR A 111 -11.78 -10.90 -19.10
CA THR A 111 -11.86 -9.43 -19.01
C THR A 111 -12.33 -8.93 -17.64
N ASP A 112 -12.95 -9.80 -16.85
CA ASP A 112 -13.43 -9.54 -15.49
C ASP A 112 -12.40 -9.91 -14.41
N LEU A 113 -11.20 -10.39 -14.77
CA LEU A 113 -10.21 -10.86 -13.80
C LEU A 113 -9.88 -9.84 -12.70
N PHE A 114 -9.79 -8.56 -13.07
CA PHE A 114 -9.48 -7.47 -12.14
C PHE A 114 -10.71 -6.79 -11.54
N GLN A 115 -11.92 -7.23 -11.93
CA GLN A 115 -13.15 -6.66 -11.40
C GLN A 115 -13.35 -7.11 -9.96
N THR A 116 -13.41 -6.14 -9.05
CA THR A 116 -13.73 -6.36 -7.64
C THR A 116 -14.82 -5.38 -7.22
N ARG A 117 -15.52 -5.70 -6.12
CA ARG A 117 -16.45 -4.73 -5.51
C ARG A 117 -15.63 -3.60 -4.87
N ILE A 118 -15.50 -2.49 -5.59
CA ILE A 118 -14.76 -1.32 -5.12
C ILE A 118 -15.67 -0.51 -4.20
N ASN A 119 -15.30 -0.45 -2.92
CA ASN A 119 -15.90 0.49 -1.99
C ASN A 119 -15.22 1.86 -2.16
N PRO A 120 -15.95 2.92 -2.59
CA PRO A 120 -15.35 4.23 -2.81
C PRO A 120 -14.72 4.80 -1.53
N TYR A 121 -15.27 4.50 -0.35
CA TYR A 121 -14.70 4.95 0.92
C TYR A 121 -13.26 4.45 1.11
N GLU A 122 -12.98 3.20 0.75
CA GLU A 122 -11.64 2.61 0.89
C GLU A 122 -10.65 3.21 -0.10
N LEU A 123 -11.07 3.45 -1.34
CA LEU A 123 -10.23 4.08 -2.36
C LEU A 123 -9.78 5.46 -1.91
N TYR A 124 -10.71 6.28 -1.43
CA TYR A 124 -10.40 7.65 -1.00
C TYR A 124 -9.76 7.71 0.39
N ALA A 125 -10.00 6.72 1.26
CA ALA A 125 -9.26 6.56 2.52
C ALA A 125 -7.77 6.34 2.26
N HIS A 126 -7.44 5.45 1.32
CA HIS A 126 -6.06 5.20 0.93
C HIS A 126 -5.41 6.45 0.31
N LEU A 127 -6.12 7.15 -0.58
CA LEU A 127 -5.62 8.40 -1.15
C LEU A 127 -5.40 9.49 -0.08
N ALA A 128 -6.26 9.55 0.94
CA ALA A 128 -6.10 10.44 2.08
C ALA A 128 -4.86 10.09 2.92
N ASP A 129 -4.61 8.81 3.20
CA ASP A 129 -3.37 8.35 3.86
C ASP A 129 -2.14 8.76 3.07
N GLN A 130 -2.13 8.46 1.77
CA GLN A 130 -1.01 8.78 0.90
C GLN A 130 -0.74 10.29 0.85
N LEU A 131 -1.79 11.12 0.80
CA LEU A 131 -1.64 12.57 0.81
C LEU A 131 -1.13 13.09 2.16
N MET A 132 -1.63 12.56 3.28
CA MET A 132 -1.15 12.89 4.62
C MET A 132 0.33 12.54 4.79
N LEU A 133 0.77 11.37 4.31
CA LEU A 133 2.17 10.97 4.35
C LEU A 133 3.03 11.87 3.44
N ALA A 134 2.58 12.13 2.21
CA ALA A 134 3.25 13.00 1.26
C ALA A 134 3.37 14.46 1.73
N SER A 135 2.50 14.90 2.65
CA SER A 135 2.52 16.26 3.19
C SER A 135 3.80 16.61 3.95
N ALA A 136 4.58 15.63 4.38
CA ALA A 136 5.92 15.87 4.94
C ALA A 136 6.83 16.63 3.96
N ALA A 137 6.59 16.52 2.64
CA ALA A 137 7.31 17.27 1.60
C ALA A 137 7.11 18.79 1.66
N LEU A 138 6.18 19.29 2.48
CA LEU A 138 5.98 20.72 2.69
C LEU A 138 7.09 21.37 3.55
N ASN A 139 7.93 20.54 4.18
CA ASN A 139 9.09 20.96 4.97
C ASN A 139 10.38 20.80 4.15
N GLU A 140 11.17 21.87 4.05
CA GLU A 140 12.53 21.87 3.54
C GLU A 140 13.40 20.98 4.45
N GLY A 141 14.00 19.94 3.87
CA GLY A 141 14.73 18.90 4.61
C GLY A 141 13.94 17.60 4.84
N SER A 142 12.70 17.50 4.35
CA SER A 142 11.96 16.23 4.36
C SER A 142 12.69 15.12 3.57
N PRO A 143 12.52 13.84 3.95
CA PRO A 143 13.10 12.72 3.20
C PRO A 143 12.67 12.74 1.72
N PRO A 144 13.56 12.39 0.76
CA PRO A 144 13.25 12.36 -0.67
C PRO A 144 11.98 11.55 -1.02
N GLU A 145 11.66 10.54 -0.23
CA GLU A 145 10.50 9.67 -0.37
C GLU A 145 9.18 10.45 -0.31
N ALA A 146 9.09 11.45 0.59
CA ALA A 146 7.88 12.27 0.73
C ALA A 146 7.63 13.08 -0.54
N GLN A 147 8.68 13.69 -1.11
CA GLN A 147 8.59 14.44 -2.37
C GLN A 147 8.26 13.53 -3.55
N GLN A 148 8.85 12.33 -3.61
CA GLN A 148 8.53 11.34 -4.65
C GLN A 148 7.08 10.88 -4.56
N GLN A 149 6.55 10.68 -3.36
CA GLN A 149 5.15 10.34 -3.14
C GLN A 149 4.22 11.47 -3.56
N LEU A 150 4.51 12.71 -3.18
CA LEU A 150 3.73 13.88 -3.60
C LEU A 150 3.72 14.05 -5.13
N ASN A 151 4.88 13.91 -5.77
CA ASN A 151 5.01 13.95 -7.22
C ASN A 151 4.17 12.86 -7.91
N ARG A 152 4.12 11.65 -7.35
CA ARG A 152 3.30 10.54 -7.87
C ARG A 152 1.80 10.87 -7.76
N LEU A 153 1.35 11.34 -6.60
CA LEU A 153 -0.05 11.74 -6.39
C LEU A 153 -0.47 12.88 -7.31
N PHE A 154 0.37 13.91 -7.44
CA PHE A 154 0.11 15.03 -8.34
C PHE A 154 -0.07 14.58 -9.78
N ARG A 155 0.80 13.69 -10.27
CA ARG A 155 0.68 13.12 -11.62
C ARG A 155 -0.58 12.27 -11.77
N GLN A 156 -0.94 11.48 -10.75
CA GLN A 156 -2.14 10.65 -10.78
C GLN A 156 -3.41 11.50 -10.93
N VAL A 157 -3.47 12.64 -10.22
CA VAL A 157 -4.62 13.55 -10.26
C VAL A 157 -4.64 14.40 -11.53
N THR A 158 -3.51 14.99 -11.92
CA THR A 158 -3.47 16.01 -12.99
C THR A 158 -3.12 15.46 -14.37
N ARG A 159 -2.53 14.26 -14.42
CA ARG A 159 -1.90 13.67 -15.62
C ARG A 159 -0.79 14.53 -16.24
N LYS A 160 -0.19 15.45 -15.45
CA LYS A 160 0.89 16.35 -15.88
C LYS A 160 2.18 16.07 -15.10
N PRO A 161 3.37 16.32 -15.67
CA PRO A 161 4.61 16.21 -14.93
C PRO A 161 4.67 17.27 -13.83
N ALA A 162 5.36 16.94 -12.73
CA ALA A 162 5.53 17.82 -11.57
C ALA A 162 6.54 18.97 -11.81
N GLY A 163 7.31 18.92 -12.91
CA GLY A 163 8.40 19.87 -13.17
C GLY A 163 7.93 21.33 -13.15
N GLY A 164 8.65 22.18 -12.40
CA GLY A 164 8.37 23.61 -12.29
C GLY A 164 7.29 24.01 -11.27
N THR A 165 6.72 23.05 -10.51
CA THR A 165 5.76 23.33 -9.44
C THR A 165 6.38 23.13 -8.05
N THR A 166 6.03 23.97 -7.08
CA THR A 166 6.46 23.81 -5.68
C THR A 166 5.66 22.71 -4.97
N ALA A 167 6.21 22.13 -3.90
CA ALA A 167 5.51 21.13 -3.08
C ALA A 167 4.16 21.65 -2.56
N VAL A 168 4.10 22.92 -2.15
CA VAL A 168 2.87 23.61 -1.73
C VAL A 168 1.80 23.59 -2.83
N THR A 169 2.17 23.94 -4.07
CA THR A 169 1.25 23.94 -5.22
C THR A 169 0.79 22.53 -5.59
N GLN A 170 1.69 21.54 -5.54
CA GLN A 170 1.36 20.14 -5.80
C GLN A 170 0.37 19.60 -4.75
N PHE A 171 0.69 19.79 -3.48
CA PHE A 171 -0.14 19.37 -2.35
C PHE A 171 -1.53 20.00 -2.44
N ASN A 172 -1.60 21.31 -2.66
CA ASN A 172 -2.86 22.03 -2.81
C ASN A 172 -3.72 21.44 -3.95
N THR A 173 -3.11 21.15 -5.11
CA THR A 173 -3.83 20.58 -6.25
C THR A 173 -4.44 19.21 -5.92
N VAL A 174 -3.67 18.33 -5.26
CA VAL A 174 -4.15 17.01 -4.86
C VAL A 174 -5.20 17.11 -3.76
N GLN A 175 -4.99 18.01 -2.78
CA GLN A 175 -5.92 18.28 -1.69
C GLN A 175 -7.29 18.74 -2.20
N GLN A 176 -7.32 19.66 -3.17
CA GLN A 176 -8.56 20.13 -3.79
C GLN A 176 -9.30 19.01 -4.51
N ALA A 177 -8.58 18.20 -5.31
CA ALA A 177 -9.18 17.10 -6.04
C ALA A 177 -9.76 16.04 -5.09
N LEU A 178 -9.03 15.69 -4.03
CA LEU A 178 -9.51 14.77 -3.00
C LEU A 178 -10.74 15.34 -2.29
N THR A 179 -10.69 16.60 -1.85
CA THR A 179 -11.81 17.28 -1.17
C THR A 179 -13.09 17.28 -2.01
N ALA A 180 -12.97 17.59 -3.31
CA ALA A 180 -14.10 17.61 -4.24
C ALA A 180 -14.82 16.25 -4.35
N VAL A 181 -14.09 15.15 -4.19
CA VAL A 181 -14.68 13.82 -4.22
C VAL A 181 -15.17 13.36 -2.85
N LEU A 182 -14.43 13.67 -1.78
CA LEU A 182 -14.86 13.38 -0.41
C LEU A 182 -16.18 14.07 -0.06
N HIS A 183 -16.43 15.27 -0.58
CA HIS A 183 -17.70 15.97 -0.42
C HIS A 183 -18.89 15.23 -1.05
N LYS A 184 -18.67 14.19 -1.86
CA LYS A 184 -19.75 13.35 -2.41
C LYS A 184 -20.05 12.13 -1.54
N LEU A 185 -19.25 11.86 -0.52
CA LEU A 185 -19.42 10.71 0.38
C LEU A 185 -20.23 11.13 1.61
N PRO A 186 -21.42 10.54 1.87
CA PRO A 186 -22.27 10.89 3.01
C PRO A 186 -21.54 10.92 4.36
N ALA A 187 -20.74 9.89 4.69
CA ALA A 187 -20.04 9.85 5.99
C ALA A 187 -19.00 10.98 6.13
N ALA A 188 -18.28 11.30 5.05
CA ALA A 188 -17.28 12.37 5.06
C ALA A 188 -17.93 13.76 5.21
N GLN A 189 -19.11 13.98 4.64
CA GLN A 189 -19.87 15.22 4.82
C GLN A 189 -20.25 15.45 6.28
N VAL A 190 -20.64 14.39 7.01
CA VAL A 190 -20.99 14.49 8.44
C VAL A 190 -19.78 14.98 9.25
N TRP A 191 -18.60 14.39 9.02
CA TRP A 191 -17.38 14.82 9.70
C TRP A 191 -16.93 16.23 9.29
N HIS A 192 -17.07 16.58 8.02
CA HIS A 192 -16.75 17.92 7.53
C HIS A 192 -17.62 18.99 8.19
N LYS A 193 -18.95 18.81 8.21
CA LYS A 193 -19.87 19.76 8.87
C LYS A 193 -19.60 19.89 10.37
N ALA A 194 -19.30 18.76 11.04
CA ALA A 194 -18.93 18.78 12.45
C ALA A 194 -17.62 19.56 12.68
N ALA A 195 -16.67 19.48 11.75
CA ALA A 195 -15.41 20.22 11.81
C ALA A 195 -15.61 21.72 11.56
N GLU A 196 -16.47 22.13 10.62
CA GLU A 196 -16.73 23.54 10.33
C GLU A 196 -17.26 24.32 11.54
N ALA A 197 -18.11 23.67 12.37
CA ALA A 197 -18.65 24.27 13.59
C ALA A 197 -17.71 24.17 14.81
N GLY A 198 -16.60 23.44 14.70
CA GLY A 198 -15.70 23.16 15.81
C GLY A 198 -14.71 24.31 16.11
N PRO A 199 -14.25 24.45 17.37
CA PRO A 199 -13.21 25.41 17.72
C PRO A 199 -11.90 25.13 16.95
N THR A 200 -11.12 26.18 16.68
CA THR A 200 -9.80 26.09 16.05
C THR A 200 -8.73 26.76 16.90
N SER A 201 -7.46 26.41 16.67
CA SER A 201 -6.32 27.02 17.35
C SER A 201 -6.25 28.52 17.05
N ARG A 202 -6.03 29.34 18.09
CA ARG A 202 -5.77 30.77 17.93
C ARG A 202 -4.44 31.05 17.22
N ALA A 203 -3.45 30.17 17.40
CA ALA A 203 -2.11 30.33 16.85
C ALA A 203 -1.99 29.81 15.40
N ILE A 204 -2.78 28.80 15.04
CA ILE A 204 -2.74 28.15 13.72
C ILE A 204 -4.18 28.07 13.20
N PRO A 205 -4.61 29.03 12.35
CA PRO A 205 -5.98 29.08 11.85
C PRO A 205 -6.41 27.75 11.20
N GLY A 206 -7.58 27.26 11.59
CA GLY A 206 -8.15 26.02 11.06
C GLY A 206 -7.67 24.73 11.74
N LEU A 207 -6.58 24.76 12.52
CA LEU A 207 -6.10 23.58 13.25
C LEU A 207 -7.08 23.20 14.35
N GLN A 208 -7.53 21.95 14.39
CA GLN A 208 -8.50 21.46 15.38
C GLN A 208 -8.00 20.34 16.28
N ALA A 209 -7.00 19.58 15.83
CA ALA A 209 -6.40 18.54 16.65
C ALA A 209 -4.95 18.22 16.27
N ILE A 210 -4.21 17.64 17.21
CA ILE A 210 -2.88 17.08 17.01
C ILE A 210 -2.84 15.66 17.55
N TYR A 211 -2.33 14.74 16.76
CA TYR A 211 -2.07 13.34 17.13
C TYR A 211 -0.60 12.99 16.91
N THR A 212 -0.12 11.95 17.59
CA THR A 212 1.15 11.31 17.27
C THR A 212 0.97 9.85 16.91
N GLU A 213 1.68 9.40 15.87
CA GLU A 213 1.75 8.00 15.42
C GLU A 213 3.20 7.72 14.99
N ASN A 214 3.92 6.78 15.61
CA ASN A 214 5.25 6.34 15.16
C ASN A 214 6.23 7.50 14.81
N LYS A 215 6.49 8.43 15.73
CA LYS A 215 7.31 9.64 15.50
C LYS A 215 6.77 10.57 14.39
N ARG A 216 5.47 10.54 14.10
CA ARG A 216 4.81 11.50 13.22
C ARG A 216 3.91 12.38 14.06
N SER A 217 3.98 13.69 13.85
CA SER A 217 3.03 14.65 14.40
C SER A 217 1.99 14.99 13.34
N ILE A 218 0.76 14.53 13.53
CA ILE A 218 -0.35 14.69 12.58
C ILE A 218 -1.21 15.87 13.03
N PHE A 219 -1.19 16.93 12.24
CA PHE A 219 -1.98 18.15 12.43
C PHE A 219 -3.25 18.04 11.61
N VAL A 220 -4.40 18.08 12.30
CA VAL A 220 -5.72 17.86 11.72
C VAL A 220 -6.47 19.18 11.67
N PHE A 221 -6.72 19.65 10.45
CA PHE A 221 -7.41 20.90 10.18
C PHE A 221 -8.89 20.69 9.87
N ASN A 222 -9.75 21.68 10.15
CA ASN A 222 -11.15 21.60 9.74
C ASN A 222 -11.30 21.52 8.21
N GLN A 223 -10.53 22.34 7.52
CA GLN A 223 -10.36 22.40 6.07
C GLN A 223 -8.96 22.95 5.75
N LEU A 224 -8.50 22.68 4.53
CA LEU A 224 -7.27 23.21 3.99
C LEU A 224 -7.56 23.82 2.62
N THR A 225 -7.90 25.10 2.60
CA THR A 225 -8.10 25.84 1.35
C THR A 225 -6.75 26.19 0.71
N PRO A 226 -6.71 26.46 -0.61
CA PRO A 226 -5.50 26.96 -1.29
C PRO A 226 -4.83 28.12 -0.58
N GLN A 227 -5.65 29.08 -0.13
CA GLN A 227 -5.18 30.28 0.55
C GLN A 227 -4.55 29.93 1.90
N GLN A 228 -5.19 29.08 2.70
CA GLN A 228 -4.64 28.62 3.97
C GLN A 228 -3.31 27.87 3.76
N ILE A 229 -3.27 26.96 2.78
CA ILE A 229 -2.07 26.18 2.47
C ILE A 229 -0.90 27.09 2.08
N GLY A 230 -1.16 28.14 1.30
CA GLY A 230 -0.14 29.10 0.87
C GLY A 230 0.32 30.08 1.97
N GLN A 231 -0.52 30.35 2.98
CA GLN A 231 -0.21 31.31 4.04
C GLN A 231 0.51 30.69 5.24
N ILE A 232 0.34 29.40 5.48
CA ILE A 232 0.97 28.71 6.61
C ILE A 232 2.47 28.51 6.33
N LYS A 233 3.31 28.94 7.28
CA LYS A 233 4.76 28.70 7.26
C LYS A 233 5.08 27.27 7.73
N TRP A 234 4.90 26.30 6.84
CA TRP A 234 5.08 24.86 7.14
C TRP A 234 6.45 24.53 7.72
N GLN A 235 7.51 25.14 7.19
CA GLN A 235 8.88 25.01 7.71
C GLN A 235 8.98 25.37 9.19
N THR A 236 8.43 26.52 9.55
CA THR A 236 8.46 27.02 10.93
C THR A 236 7.67 26.12 11.86
N LEU A 237 6.55 25.56 11.41
CA LEU A 237 5.78 24.61 12.21
C LEU A 237 6.56 23.31 12.45
N ALA A 238 7.22 22.78 11.42
CA ALA A 238 8.02 21.56 11.54
C ALA A 238 9.21 21.73 12.50
N GLN A 239 9.90 22.87 12.47
CA GLN A 239 11.03 23.17 13.36
C GLN A 239 10.64 23.31 14.84
N ASN A 240 9.36 23.57 15.12
CA ASN A 240 8.86 23.74 16.50
C ASN A 240 8.17 22.48 17.04
N LEU A 241 8.33 21.33 16.38
CA LEU A 241 7.82 20.07 16.90
C LEU A 241 8.60 19.70 18.19
N PRO A 242 7.90 19.22 19.24
CA PRO A 242 8.50 18.97 20.55
C PRO A 242 9.48 17.77 20.58
N ASP A 243 9.49 16.95 19.53
CA ASP A 243 10.35 15.79 19.39
C ASP A 243 11.24 16.01 18.16
N SER A 244 12.57 15.97 18.36
CA SER A 244 13.56 16.25 17.32
C SER A 244 13.50 15.27 16.15
N ASP A 245 12.90 14.09 16.37
CA ASP A 245 12.73 13.06 15.33
C ASP A 245 11.34 13.10 14.68
N ALA A 246 10.44 13.98 15.11
CA ALA A 246 9.08 13.97 14.61
C ALA A 246 8.92 14.66 13.27
N SER A 247 8.29 13.98 12.30
CA SER A 247 7.90 14.61 11.02
C SER A 247 6.53 15.28 11.14
N LEU A 248 6.39 16.46 10.52
CA LEU A 248 5.10 17.15 10.40
C LEU A 248 4.27 16.50 9.28
N HIS A 249 3.06 16.08 9.62
CA HIS A 249 2.06 15.61 8.67
C HIS A 249 0.78 16.41 8.84
N ILE A 250 0.11 16.72 7.74
CA ILE A 250 -1.13 17.49 7.75
C ILE A 250 -2.25 16.76 7.01
N THR A 251 -3.46 16.94 7.51
CA THR A 251 -4.68 16.37 6.92
C THR A 251 -5.90 17.18 7.37
N THR A 252 -7.08 16.86 6.83
CA THR A 252 -8.35 17.41 7.33
C THR A 252 -9.10 16.42 8.20
N VAL A 253 -10.06 16.89 9.01
CA VAL A 253 -10.89 16.01 9.85
C VAL A 253 -11.57 14.90 9.04
N ALA A 254 -12.19 15.26 7.91
CA ALA A 254 -12.90 14.30 7.08
C ALA A 254 -11.95 13.24 6.48
N GLN A 255 -10.75 13.64 6.06
CA GLN A 255 -9.72 12.74 5.56
C GLN A 255 -9.20 11.81 6.66
N PHE A 256 -8.90 12.36 7.83
CA PHE A 256 -8.34 11.62 8.95
C PHE A 256 -9.31 10.56 9.48
N CYS A 257 -10.59 10.92 9.66
CA CYS A 257 -11.62 9.97 10.06
C CYS A 257 -11.85 8.88 9.02
N LEU A 258 -11.84 9.23 7.73
CA LEU A 258 -12.02 8.28 6.64
C LEU A 258 -10.85 7.27 6.59
N MET A 259 -9.62 7.78 6.64
CA MET A 259 -8.41 6.97 6.69
C MET A 259 -8.43 6.03 7.90
N ALA A 260 -8.71 6.56 9.09
CA ALA A 260 -8.71 5.79 10.33
C ALA A 260 -9.74 4.65 10.32
N LEU A 261 -10.87 4.81 9.65
CA LEU A 261 -11.90 3.77 9.56
C LEU A 261 -11.67 2.73 8.46
N TYR A 262 -11.15 3.14 7.29
CA TYR A 262 -11.15 2.27 6.10
C TYR A 262 -9.75 1.84 5.63
N ASP A 263 -8.69 2.53 6.05
CA ASP A 263 -7.31 2.21 5.68
C ASP A 263 -6.43 1.83 6.88
N LYS A 264 -6.73 2.40 8.05
CA LYS A 264 -5.99 2.23 9.32
C LYS A 264 -6.87 1.74 10.49
N ALA A 265 -7.95 1.02 10.17
CA ALA A 265 -8.89 0.44 11.13
C ALA A 265 -8.23 -0.34 12.28
N LEU A 266 -7.22 -1.15 11.98
CA LEU A 266 -6.46 -1.92 12.94
C LEU A 266 -5.56 -1.02 13.81
N ASP A 267 -4.92 -0.01 13.22
CA ASP A 267 -4.08 0.93 13.97
C ASP A 267 -4.92 1.77 14.93
N LEU A 268 -6.13 2.17 14.50
CA LEU A 268 -7.15 2.77 15.34
C LEU A 268 -7.57 1.82 16.48
N ARG A 269 -7.86 0.54 16.16
CA ARG A 269 -8.26 -0.45 17.16
C ARG A 269 -7.18 -0.74 18.20
N PHE A 270 -5.92 -0.73 17.80
CA PHE A 270 -4.77 -0.91 18.68
C PHE A 270 -4.26 0.38 19.33
N ASN A 271 -5.01 1.49 19.23
CA ASN A 271 -4.67 2.77 19.85
C ASN A 271 -3.27 3.29 19.46
N LYS A 272 -2.84 3.09 18.22
CA LYS A 272 -1.53 3.60 17.74
C LYS A 272 -1.49 5.14 17.64
N TYR A 273 -2.65 5.79 17.61
CA TYR A 273 -2.78 7.24 17.63
C TYR A 273 -2.87 7.77 19.06
N SER A 274 -1.88 8.56 19.49
CA SER A 274 -1.93 9.28 20.76
C SER A 274 -2.41 10.71 20.52
N HIS A 275 -3.59 11.06 21.03
CA HIS A 275 -4.12 12.42 20.98
C HIS A 275 -3.30 13.35 21.89
N LYS A 276 -2.87 14.51 21.37
CA LYS A 276 -2.06 15.48 22.11
C LYS A 276 -2.79 16.78 22.40
N TRP A 277 -3.64 17.24 21.50
CA TRP A 277 -4.32 18.53 21.63
C TRP A 277 -5.59 18.61 20.80
N GLY A 278 -6.57 19.39 21.27
CA GLY A 278 -7.77 19.75 20.52
C GLY A 278 -8.91 18.75 20.65
N ILE A 279 -9.67 18.58 19.57
CA ILE A 279 -10.84 17.68 19.53
C ILE A 279 -10.39 16.24 19.23
N ASN A 280 -10.74 15.30 20.11
CA ASN A 280 -10.47 13.88 19.88
C ASN A 280 -11.50 13.24 18.94
N PHE A 281 -11.33 13.45 17.63
CA PHE A 281 -12.14 12.87 16.57
C PHE A 281 -12.09 11.34 16.53
N LEU A 282 -10.91 10.73 16.78
CA LEU A 282 -10.75 9.28 16.69
C LEU A 282 -11.49 8.52 17.79
N ALA A 283 -11.66 9.12 18.98
CA ALA A 283 -12.38 8.50 20.08
C ALA A 283 -13.86 8.19 19.77
N LYS A 284 -14.43 8.80 18.73
CA LYS A 284 -15.82 8.59 18.30
C LYS A 284 -15.96 7.56 17.18
N LEU A 285 -14.85 7.04 16.67
CA LEU A 285 -14.84 6.11 15.56
C LEU A 285 -14.79 4.67 16.08
N ALA A 286 -15.65 3.82 15.54
CA ALA A 286 -15.68 2.40 15.83
C ALA A 286 -15.56 1.63 14.51
N PRO A 287 -14.36 1.16 14.13
CA PRO A 287 -14.22 0.36 12.92
C PRO A 287 -14.93 -0.98 13.10
N THR A 288 -15.57 -1.46 12.02
CA THR A 288 -16.23 -2.76 12.03
C THR A 288 -15.22 -3.90 12.01
N GLY A 289 -15.61 -5.10 12.44
CA GLY A 289 -14.78 -6.30 12.33
C GLY A 289 -14.30 -6.51 10.88
N HIS A 290 -15.18 -6.29 9.90
CA HIS A 290 -14.82 -6.36 8.49
C HIS A 290 -13.68 -5.39 8.10
N GLN A 291 -13.73 -4.12 8.52
CA GLN A 291 -12.68 -3.14 8.24
C GLN A 291 -11.33 -3.55 8.87
N ILE A 292 -11.38 -4.03 10.11
CA ILE A 292 -10.20 -4.48 10.85
C ILE A 292 -9.56 -5.70 10.16
N LEU A 293 -10.35 -6.74 9.88
CA LEU A 293 -9.88 -7.97 9.25
C LEU A 293 -9.35 -7.73 7.85
N ARG A 294 -9.98 -6.83 7.09
CA ARG A 294 -9.49 -6.45 5.77
C ARG A 294 -8.10 -5.83 5.84
N GLN A 295 -7.86 -4.92 6.78
CA GLN A 295 -6.51 -4.34 6.94
C GLN A 295 -5.49 -5.41 7.33
N ALA A 296 -5.84 -6.29 8.28
CA ALA A 296 -4.97 -7.39 8.70
C ALA A 296 -4.62 -8.34 7.53
N ALA A 297 -5.58 -8.61 6.64
CA ALA A 297 -5.41 -9.45 5.46
C ALA A 297 -4.42 -8.88 4.42
N ARG A 298 -4.23 -7.55 4.38
CA ARG A 298 -3.36 -6.91 3.38
C ARG A 298 -1.91 -7.30 3.55
N VAL A 299 -1.43 -7.46 4.78
CA VAL A 299 -0.02 -7.74 5.09
C VAL A 299 0.44 -9.11 4.55
N PRO A 300 -0.16 -10.25 4.95
CA PRO A 300 0.25 -11.55 4.42
C PRO A 300 0.10 -11.62 2.90
N SER A 301 -0.98 -11.04 2.36
CA SER A 301 -1.22 -11.03 0.92
C SER A 301 -0.20 -10.19 0.14
N HIS A 302 0.21 -9.03 0.68
CA HIS A 302 1.27 -8.22 0.09
C HIS A 302 2.63 -8.91 0.17
N ILE A 303 2.93 -9.59 1.28
CA ILE A 303 4.18 -10.36 1.40
C ILE A 303 4.19 -11.48 0.35
N LEU A 304 3.11 -12.23 0.24
CA LEU A 304 2.96 -13.36 -0.68
C LEU A 304 3.16 -12.98 -2.15
N LEU A 305 2.47 -11.93 -2.60
CA LEU A 305 2.43 -11.58 -4.03
C LEU A 305 3.54 -10.64 -4.47
N ASP A 306 4.12 -9.89 -3.53
CA ASP A 306 5.01 -8.79 -3.85
C ASP A 306 6.33 -8.86 -3.09
N ALA A 307 6.32 -8.65 -1.77
CA ALA A 307 7.58 -8.45 -1.04
C ALA A 307 8.50 -9.67 -1.11
N LEU A 308 7.96 -10.88 -0.89
CA LEU A 308 8.75 -12.12 -0.92
C LEU A 308 9.18 -12.49 -2.36
N PRO A 309 8.30 -12.48 -3.37
CA PRO A 309 8.72 -12.63 -4.77
C PRO A 309 9.78 -11.62 -5.18
N HIS A 310 9.58 -10.33 -4.90
CA HIS A 310 10.54 -9.28 -5.21
C HIS A 310 11.93 -9.61 -4.66
N SER A 311 12.04 -9.80 -3.33
CA SER A 311 13.31 -10.09 -2.68
C SER A 311 13.96 -11.38 -3.20
N THR A 312 13.16 -12.42 -3.44
CA THR A 312 13.64 -13.71 -3.93
C THR A 312 14.13 -13.60 -5.38
N LEU A 313 13.43 -12.85 -6.22
CA LEU A 313 13.72 -12.75 -7.66
C LEU A 313 14.87 -11.78 -7.98
N THR A 314 15.17 -10.81 -7.11
CA THR A 314 16.22 -9.81 -7.36
C THR A 314 17.48 -9.98 -6.48
N ALA A 315 17.54 -10.98 -5.60
CA ALA A 315 18.74 -11.26 -4.80
C ALA A 315 19.95 -11.55 -5.71
N ALA A 316 21.02 -10.75 -5.63
CA ALA A 316 22.17 -10.85 -6.55
C ALA A 316 22.92 -12.19 -6.44
N ASN A 317 23.01 -12.74 -5.22
CA ASN A 317 23.65 -14.00 -4.92
C ASN A 317 22.66 -14.85 -4.12
N ALA A 318 21.91 -15.75 -4.77
CA ALA A 318 21.06 -16.71 -4.05
C ALA A 318 21.89 -17.87 -3.46
N ASN A 319 23.03 -17.55 -2.83
CA ASN A 319 23.75 -18.51 -2.00
C ASN A 319 22.98 -18.74 -0.70
N ASP A 320 23.29 -19.83 -0.01
CA ASP A 320 22.58 -20.21 1.21
C ASP A 320 22.56 -19.09 2.25
N ASP A 321 23.64 -18.32 2.42
CA ASP A 321 23.68 -17.20 3.37
C ASP A 321 22.69 -16.07 3.04
N THR A 322 22.57 -15.70 1.77
CA THR A 322 21.64 -14.63 1.35
C THR A 322 20.20 -15.11 1.44
N LEU A 323 19.93 -16.35 1.03
CA LEU A 323 18.62 -16.96 1.20
C LEU A 323 18.28 -17.12 2.68
N HIS A 324 19.24 -17.45 3.53
CA HIS A 324 19.05 -17.54 4.98
C HIS A 324 18.64 -16.20 5.60
N LYS A 325 19.29 -15.09 5.22
CA LYS A 325 18.90 -13.74 5.66
C LYS A 325 17.48 -13.39 5.21
N LEU A 326 17.15 -13.69 3.96
CA LEU A 326 15.83 -13.48 3.41
C LEU A 326 14.77 -14.29 4.16
N ILE A 327 15.01 -15.58 4.39
CA ILE A 327 14.15 -16.47 5.19
C ILE A 327 13.95 -15.89 6.58
N HIS A 328 15.03 -15.50 7.26
CA HIS A 328 14.97 -14.89 8.59
C HIS A 328 14.09 -13.63 8.62
N ASP A 329 14.25 -12.73 7.64
CA ASP A 329 13.47 -11.49 7.57
C ASP A 329 11.97 -11.76 7.37
N PHE A 330 11.63 -12.73 6.52
CA PHE A 330 10.22 -13.09 6.30
C PHE A 330 9.62 -13.91 7.44
N GLN A 331 10.42 -14.72 8.14
CA GLN A 331 10.01 -15.36 9.39
C GLN A 331 9.64 -14.32 10.45
N ASN A 332 10.43 -13.24 10.59
CA ASN A 332 10.10 -12.14 11.51
C ASN A 332 8.83 -11.39 11.10
N LYS A 333 8.62 -11.17 9.80
CA LYS A 333 7.36 -10.56 9.31
C LYS A 333 6.14 -11.45 9.59
N MET A 334 6.26 -12.76 9.42
CA MET A 334 5.19 -13.71 9.75
C MET A 334 4.93 -13.82 11.25
N LEU A 335 5.96 -13.70 12.09
CA LEU A 335 5.78 -13.60 13.53
C LEU A 335 4.92 -12.37 13.90
N ASN A 336 5.16 -11.22 13.27
CA ASN A 336 4.31 -10.05 13.49
C ASN A 336 2.85 -10.29 13.06
N ILE A 337 2.62 -11.00 11.94
CA ILE A 337 1.26 -11.42 11.53
C ILE A 337 0.62 -12.31 12.60
N GLN A 338 1.36 -13.28 13.14
CA GLN A 338 0.87 -14.18 14.17
C GLN A 338 0.52 -13.44 15.47
N LEU A 339 1.38 -12.53 15.93
CA LEU A 339 1.16 -11.72 17.13
C LEU A 339 -0.05 -10.79 16.96
N GLU A 340 -0.18 -10.15 15.79
CA GLU A 340 -1.34 -9.35 15.43
C GLU A 340 -2.63 -10.18 15.44
N ASN A 341 -2.61 -11.37 14.85
CA ASN A 341 -3.75 -12.29 14.86
C ASN A 341 -4.11 -12.75 16.27
N GLU A 342 -3.13 -12.99 17.14
CA GLU A 342 -3.38 -13.32 18.54
C GLU A 342 -4.09 -12.17 19.28
N LEU A 343 -3.71 -10.92 19.02
CA LEU A 343 -4.42 -9.75 19.56
C LEU A 343 -5.85 -9.67 19.03
N LEU A 344 -6.08 -9.93 17.73
CA LEU A 344 -7.42 -9.97 17.16
C LEU A 344 -8.30 -11.03 17.84
N PHE A 345 -7.75 -12.21 18.11
CA PHE A 345 -8.44 -13.27 18.84
C PHE A 345 -8.78 -12.86 20.27
N ARG A 346 -7.79 -12.35 21.02
CA ARG A 346 -7.99 -11.89 22.41
C ARG A 346 -9.02 -10.77 22.53
N LEU A 347 -9.17 -9.96 21.49
CA LEU A 347 -10.17 -8.89 21.40
C LEU A 347 -11.55 -9.37 20.91
N GLY A 348 -11.74 -10.66 20.65
CA GLY A 348 -12.99 -11.24 20.16
C GLY A 348 -13.36 -10.83 18.73
N LEU A 349 -12.38 -10.41 17.92
CA LEU A 349 -12.59 -9.95 16.55
C LEU A 349 -12.47 -11.07 15.51
N ILE A 350 -11.98 -12.24 15.92
CA ILE A 350 -11.96 -13.47 15.13
C ILE A 350 -12.47 -14.64 15.96
N PRO A 351 -13.15 -15.63 15.34
CA PRO A 351 -13.92 -16.64 16.05
C PRO A 351 -13.08 -17.72 16.73
N ALA A 352 -11.83 -17.92 16.31
CA ALA A 352 -10.98 -18.97 16.86
C ALA A 352 -9.52 -18.56 16.93
N LYS A 353 -8.81 -19.06 17.95
CA LYS A 353 -7.35 -18.98 18.03
C LYS A 353 -6.80 -19.77 16.85
N PHE A 354 -6.10 -19.09 15.96
CA PHE A 354 -5.68 -19.68 14.70
C PHE A 354 -4.16 -19.63 14.59
N VAL A 355 -3.55 -20.80 14.44
CA VAL A 355 -2.11 -21.02 14.27
C VAL A 355 -1.94 -21.83 12.98
N PRO A 356 -0.94 -21.53 12.13
CA PRO A 356 -0.64 -22.34 10.95
C PRO A 356 -0.59 -23.83 11.31
N PRO A 357 -1.16 -24.72 10.47
CA PRO A 357 -1.33 -26.13 10.80
C PRO A 357 0.00 -26.86 10.95
N GLU A 358 1.02 -26.42 10.22
CA GLU A 358 2.37 -26.97 10.26
C GLU A 358 3.36 -25.89 10.70
N PRO A 359 4.38 -26.23 11.51
CA PRO A 359 5.47 -25.30 11.79
C PRO A 359 6.36 -25.11 10.55
N LEU A 360 7.01 -23.95 10.45
CA LEU A 360 8.02 -23.75 9.42
C LEU A 360 9.19 -24.72 9.62
N PRO A 361 9.80 -25.23 8.53
CA PRO A 361 10.91 -26.17 8.65
C PRO A 361 12.13 -25.57 9.36
N GLU A 362 12.84 -26.43 10.08
CA GLU A 362 14.05 -26.09 10.82
C GLU A 362 15.22 -25.71 9.90
N ARG A 363 16.34 -25.27 10.50
CA ARG A 363 17.49 -24.72 9.75
C ARG A 363 18.29 -25.78 8.97
N ASP A 364 18.14 -27.04 9.31
CA ASP A 364 18.75 -28.19 8.67
C ASP A 364 18.11 -28.52 7.31
N VAL A 365 16.88 -28.04 7.06
CA VAL A 365 16.20 -28.15 5.77
C VAL A 365 16.79 -27.17 4.75
N PRO A 366 17.00 -27.58 3.48
CA PRO A 366 17.53 -26.70 2.44
C PRO A 366 16.75 -25.38 2.29
N ALA A 367 17.46 -24.28 2.05
CA ALA A 367 16.87 -22.95 1.93
C ALA A 367 15.71 -22.85 0.90
N PRO A 368 15.76 -23.50 -0.28
CA PRO A 368 14.64 -23.49 -1.22
C PRO A 368 13.34 -24.08 -0.62
N ALA A 369 13.43 -25.24 0.04
CA ALA A 369 12.26 -25.87 0.66
C ALA A 369 11.69 -25.03 1.81
N ARG A 370 12.56 -24.34 2.57
CA ARG A 370 12.13 -23.40 3.61
C ARG A 370 11.40 -22.18 3.03
N LEU A 371 11.83 -21.68 1.86
CA LEU A 371 11.14 -20.59 1.17
C LEU A 371 9.76 -21.05 0.65
N ASP A 372 9.66 -22.24 0.08
CA ASP A 372 8.38 -22.79 -0.38
C ASP A 372 7.40 -22.93 0.80
N ALA A 373 7.87 -23.38 1.96
CA ALA A 373 7.05 -23.42 3.17
C ALA A 373 6.58 -22.02 3.63
N ILE A 374 7.42 -20.98 3.48
CA ILE A 374 7.00 -19.59 3.76
C ILE A 374 5.88 -19.17 2.80
N PHE A 375 6.00 -19.46 1.50
CA PHE A 375 4.94 -19.18 0.53
C PHE A 375 3.62 -19.87 0.92
N GLN A 376 3.67 -21.15 1.28
CA GLN A 376 2.51 -21.92 1.73
C GLN A 376 1.86 -21.33 3.00
N HIS A 377 2.67 -20.91 3.99
CA HIS A 377 2.15 -20.26 5.19
C HIS A 377 1.45 -18.93 4.90
N LEU A 378 2.00 -18.12 3.99
CA LEU A 378 1.40 -16.84 3.59
C LEU A 378 0.11 -17.03 2.77
N GLU A 379 0.05 -18.08 1.94
CA GLU A 379 -1.15 -18.52 1.25
C GLU A 379 -2.25 -18.85 2.26
N TRP A 380 -1.92 -19.69 3.24
CA TRP A 380 -2.82 -20.09 4.32
C TRP A 380 -3.33 -18.90 5.14
N TRP A 381 -2.46 -17.96 5.51
CA TRP A 381 -2.86 -16.73 6.22
C TRP A 381 -3.84 -15.90 5.38
N SER A 382 -3.56 -15.76 4.08
CA SER A 382 -4.43 -15.01 3.17
C SER A 382 -5.80 -15.67 3.00
N ASP A 383 -5.85 -17.01 2.95
CA ASP A 383 -7.09 -17.78 2.91
C ASP A 383 -7.89 -17.66 4.20
N PHE A 384 -7.22 -17.76 5.35
CA PHE A 384 -7.87 -17.57 6.66
C PHE A 384 -8.63 -16.25 6.73
N TYR A 385 -7.96 -15.13 6.40
CA TYR A 385 -8.60 -13.83 6.43
C TYR A 385 -9.72 -13.71 5.40
N GLN A 386 -9.57 -14.32 4.22
CA GLN A 386 -10.63 -14.35 3.22
C GLN A 386 -11.88 -15.08 3.74
N THR A 387 -11.71 -16.21 4.42
CA THR A 387 -12.81 -16.97 5.05
C THR A 387 -13.42 -16.18 6.21
N ALA A 388 -12.61 -15.58 7.07
CA ALA A 388 -13.08 -14.77 8.19
C ALA A 388 -13.90 -13.55 7.73
N LEU A 389 -13.53 -12.94 6.60
CA LEU A 389 -14.29 -11.83 5.98
C LEU A 389 -15.62 -12.24 5.37
N GLN A 390 -15.81 -13.53 5.06
CA GLN A 390 -17.04 -14.09 4.50
C GLN A 390 -17.99 -14.66 5.57
N ALA A 391 -17.48 -14.91 6.78
CA ALA A 391 -18.31 -15.36 7.89
C ALA A 391 -19.30 -14.25 8.28
N PRO A 392 -20.58 -14.58 8.56
CA PRO A 392 -21.50 -13.60 9.11
C PRO A 392 -21.00 -13.17 10.50
N THR A 393 -20.59 -11.91 10.62
CA THR A 393 -20.18 -11.27 11.89
C THR A 393 -21.37 -10.72 12.64
#